data_AF-A0A357AKC6-F1
#
_entry.id   AF-A0A357AKC6-F1
#
_cell.length_a   1.000
_cell.length_b   1.000
_cell.length_c   1.000
_cell.angle_alpha   90.00
_cell.angle_beta   90.00
_cell.angle_gamma   90.00
#
_symmetry.space_group_name_H-M   'P 1'
#
loop_
_entity.id
_entity.type
_entity.pdbx_description
1 polymer ?
#
loop_
_entity_poly.entity_id
_entity_poly.type
_entity_poly.pdbx_seq_one_letter_code
_entity_poly.pdbx_strand_id
1 'polypeptide(L)'
;MCFYISVVIGIGFTYAKRANESSENFLIGGRTLGPWVTAMGAEASDMSGWLLMGLPGVAYWFGLSDAVWTAIGLLIGTYLNWLFVAKRLRSYSA
;
A
#
# COMPACT_ATOMS: atom_id res chain seq x y z
N MET A 1 6.99 14.79 15.44
CA MET A 1 6.63 13.40 15.78
C MET A 1 5.30 13.33 16.55
N CYS A 2 5.18 13.95 17.73
CA CYS A 2 3.95 13.92 18.52
C CYS A 2 2.72 14.45 17.76
N PHE A 3 2.84 15.60 17.09
CA PHE A 3 1.76 16.14 16.27
C PHE A 3 1.28 15.17 15.18
N TYR A 4 2.21 14.57 14.43
CA TYR A 4 1.91 13.57 13.42
C TYR A 4 1.15 12.38 14.00
N ILE A 5 1.65 11.81 15.10
CA ILE A 5 1.00 10.68 15.78
C ILE A 5 -0.40 11.07 16.26
N SER A 6 -0.57 12.25 16.85
CA SER A 6 -1.86 12.76 17.30
C SER A 6 -2.87 12.89 16.15
N VAL A 7 -2.44 13.37 14.99
CA VAL A 7 -3.29 13.45 13.79
C VAL A 7 -3.71 12.06 13.31
N VAL A 8 -2.76 11.11 13.21
CA VAL A 8 -3.05 9.74 12.76
C VAL A 8 -4.01 9.03 13.72
N ILE A 9 -3.80 9.15 15.03
CA ILE A 9 -4.71 8.61 16.05
C ILE A 9 -6.08 9.27 15.95
N GLY A 10 -6.14 10.59 15.75
CA GLY A 10 -7.39 11.33 15.59
C GLY A 10 -8.21 10.82 14.40
N ILE A 11 -7.56 10.61 13.24
CA ILE A 11 -8.20 10.01 12.07
C ILE A 11 -8.73 8.61 12.42
N GLY A 12 -7.90 7.77 13.03
CA GLY A 12 -8.30 6.42 13.45
C GLY A 12 -9.55 6.43 14.34
N PHE A 13 -9.59 7.31 15.34
CA PHE A 13 -10.74 7.42 16.25
C PHE A 13 -12.01 7.89 15.53
N THR A 14 -11.91 8.85 14.61
CA THR A 14 -13.07 9.34 13.84
C THR A 14 -13.70 8.28 12.95
N TYR A 15 -12.89 7.39 12.36
CA TYR A 15 -13.38 6.34 11.47
C TYR A 15 -13.60 5.00 12.16
N ALA A 16 -13.15 4.81 13.41
CA ALA A 16 -13.29 3.58 14.17
C ALA A 16 -14.74 3.13 14.33
N LYS A 17 -15.68 4.08 14.53
CA LYS A 17 -17.10 3.75 14.65
C LYS A 17 -17.63 3.14 13.35
N ARG A 18 -17.36 3.79 12.21
CA ARG A 18 -17.80 3.33 10.89
C ARG A 18 -17.15 2.00 10.50
N ALA A 19 -15.88 1.82 10.83
CA ALA A 19 -15.16 0.57 10.55
C ALA A 19 -15.75 -0.63 11.33
N ASN A 20 -16.26 -0.41 12.54
CA ASN A 20 -16.85 -1.47 13.37
C ASN A 20 -18.30 -1.84 12.98
N GLU A 21 -18.94 -1.11 12.06
CA GLU A 21 -20.35 -1.37 11.68
C GLU A 21 -20.51 -2.67 10.89
N SER A 22 -19.51 -3.07 10.10
CA SER A 22 -19.54 -4.33 9.35
C SER A 22 -18.14 -4.76 8.90
N SER A 23 -17.96 -6.06 8.63
CA SER A 23 -16.73 -6.58 8.02
C SER A 23 -16.44 -5.96 6.66
N GLU A 24 -17.47 -5.55 5.90
CA GLU A 24 -17.29 -4.86 4.61
C GLU A 24 -16.71 -3.45 4.80
N ASN A 25 -17.22 -2.71 5.79
CA ASN A 25 -16.68 -1.40 6.15
C ASN A 25 -15.25 -1.50 6.69
N PHE A 26 -14.95 -2.54 7.45
CA PHE A 26 -13.61 -2.78 7.99
C PHE A 26 -12.59 -3.18 6.91
N LEU A 27 -12.94 -4.15 6.05
CA LEU A 27 -11.99 -4.75 5.12
C LEU A 27 -11.81 -3.96 3.82
N ILE A 28 -12.86 -3.33 3.31
CA ILE A 28 -12.84 -2.65 2.01
C ILE A 28 -13.40 -1.21 2.04
N GLY A 29 -13.59 -0.64 3.25
CA GLY A 29 -14.09 0.73 3.41
C GLY A 29 -15.49 0.95 2.81
N GLY A 30 -16.29 -0.12 2.74
CA GLY A 30 -17.62 -0.11 2.11
C GLY A 30 -17.57 0.27 0.61
N ARG A 31 -16.43 0.06 -0.07
CA ARG A 31 -16.20 0.40 -1.49
C ARG A 31 -16.43 1.87 -1.83
N THR A 32 -16.41 2.74 -0.83
CA THR A 32 -16.62 4.20 -1.01
C THR A 32 -15.34 4.95 -1.36
N LEU A 33 -14.18 4.29 -1.23
CA LEU A 33 -12.88 4.87 -1.56
C LEU A 33 -12.63 4.78 -3.07
N GLY A 34 -12.40 5.94 -3.69
CA GLY A 34 -12.09 6.03 -5.12
C GLY A 34 -10.77 5.32 -5.48
N PRO A 35 -10.54 5.03 -6.78
CA PRO A 35 -9.40 4.23 -7.23
C PRO A 35 -8.04 4.83 -6.84
N TRP A 36 -7.91 6.16 -6.84
CA TRP A 36 -6.68 6.85 -6.47
C TRP A 36 -6.30 6.68 -5.00
N VAL A 37 -7.28 6.86 -4.09
CA VAL A 37 -7.06 6.72 -2.65
C VAL A 37 -6.75 5.27 -2.31
N THR A 38 -7.45 4.33 -2.95
CA THR A 38 -7.20 2.89 -2.79
C THR A 38 -5.82 2.49 -3.29
N ALA A 39 -5.38 2.99 -4.46
CA ALA A 39 -4.04 2.74 -4.98
C ALA A 39 -2.94 3.32 -4.08
N MET A 40 -3.11 4.56 -3.61
CA MET A 40 -2.17 5.17 -2.66
C MET A 40 -2.10 4.41 -1.33
N GLY A 41 -3.23 3.92 -0.82
CA GLY A 41 -3.27 3.09 0.38
C GLY A 41 -2.57 1.74 0.18
N ALA A 42 -2.74 1.13 -0.99
CA ALA A 42 -2.04 -0.11 -1.34
C ALA A 42 -0.52 0.10 -1.40
N GLU A 43 -0.05 1.12 -2.11
CA GLU A 43 1.37 1.46 -2.21
C GLU A 43 1.95 1.86 -0.84
N ALA A 44 1.26 2.68 -0.06
CA ALA A 44 1.72 3.03 1.30
C ALA A 44 1.84 1.80 2.22
N SER A 45 1.02 0.76 2.00
CA SER A 45 1.09 -0.50 2.73
C SER A 45 2.24 -1.40 2.26
N ASP A 46 2.57 -1.36 0.97
CA ASP A 46 3.73 -2.06 0.39
C ASP A 46 5.06 -1.42 0.81
N MET A 47 5.05 -0.10 0.97
CA MET A 47 6.22 0.72 1.31
C MET A 47 6.60 0.56 2.80
N SER A 48 7.52 -0.35 3.07
CA SER A 48 8.15 -0.49 4.40
C SER A 48 9.51 0.20 4.47
N GLY A 49 10.21 0.02 5.61
CA GLY A 49 11.62 0.42 5.75
C GLY A 49 12.55 -0.18 4.70
N TRP A 50 12.11 -1.23 3.98
CA TRP A 50 12.80 -1.77 2.82
C TRP A 50 13.04 -0.73 1.73
N LEU A 51 12.07 0.13 1.42
CA LEU A 51 12.30 1.12 0.35
C LEU A 51 13.26 2.23 0.80
N LEU A 52 13.20 2.59 2.09
CA LEU A 52 14.05 3.63 2.68
C LEU A 52 15.51 3.20 2.85
N MET A 53 15.75 1.93 3.21
CA MET A 53 17.10 1.45 3.53
C MET A 53 17.59 0.34 2.58
N GLY A 54 16.69 -0.50 2.07
CA GLY A 54 17.01 -1.62 1.20
C GLY A 54 17.43 -1.20 -0.20
N LEU A 55 16.60 -0.41 -0.90
CA LEU A 55 16.93 0.08 -2.25
C LEU A 55 18.21 0.94 -2.28
N PRO A 56 18.40 1.90 -1.34
CA PRO A 56 19.69 2.59 -1.21
C PRO A 56 20.85 1.68 -0.81
N GLY A 57 20.60 0.65 0.01
CA GLY A 57 21.59 -0.36 0.36
C GLY A 57 22.07 -1.16 -0.86
N VAL A 58 21.16 -1.56 -1.74
CA VAL A 58 21.49 -2.21 -3.02
C VAL A 58 22.31 -1.26 -3.89
N ALA A 59 21.89 0.00 -4.01
CA ALA A 59 22.63 1.00 -4.77
C ALA A 59 24.05 1.23 -4.20
N TYR A 60 24.19 1.24 -2.88
CA TYR A 60 25.47 1.43 -2.19
C TYR A 60 26.43 0.26 -2.42
N TRP A 61 25.93 -0.98 -2.37
CA TRP A 61 26.78 -2.18 -2.40
C TRP A 61 27.03 -2.72 -3.82
N PHE A 62 26.01 -2.70 -4.67
CA PHE A 62 26.04 -3.28 -6.02
C PHE A 62 26.06 -2.22 -7.13
N GLY A 63 25.84 -0.95 -6.77
CA GLY A 63 25.84 0.16 -7.72
C GLY A 63 24.44 0.54 -8.22
N LEU A 64 24.37 1.67 -8.92
CA LEU A 64 23.11 2.27 -9.34
C LEU A 64 22.35 1.43 -10.37
N SER A 65 23.06 0.70 -11.22
CA SER A 65 22.47 -0.17 -12.25
C SER A 65 21.55 -1.22 -11.62
N ASP A 66 22.02 -1.94 -10.61
CA ASP A 66 21.25 -2.99 -9.93
C ASP A 66 20.05 -2.42 -9.16
N ALA A 67 20.20 -1.23 -8.56
CA ALA A 67 19.08 -0.55 -7.91
C ALA A 67 17.99 -0.15 -8.91
N VAL A 68 18.37 0.36 -10.09
CA VAL A 68 17.42 0.71 -11.16
C VAL A 68 16.72 -0.53 -11.71
N TRP A 69 17.45 -1.61 -11.97
CA TRP A 69 16.84 -2.87 -12.41
C TRP A 69 15.90 -3.47 -11.37
N THR A 70 16.23 -3.33 -10.09
CA THR A 70 15.33 -3.71 -8.99
C THR A 70 14.03 -2.91 -9.04
N ALA A 71 14.12 -1.58 -9.21
CA ALA A 71 12.93 -0.72 -9.32
C ALA A 71 12.07 -1.06 -10.55
N ILE A 72 12.69 -1.32 -11.71
CA ILE A 72 11.98 -1.75 -12.92
C ILE A 72 11.29 -3.10 -12.70
N GLY A 73 12.00 -4.07 -12.10
CA GLY A 73 11.46 -5.38 -11.80
C GLY A 73 10.26 -5.32 -10.85
N LEU A 74 10.33 -4.46 -9.82
CA LEU A 74 9.21 -4.20 -8.91
C LEU A 74 8.02 -3.58 -9.64
N LEU A 75 8.24 -2.55 -10.47
CA LEU A 75 7.18 -1.91 -11.25
C LEU A 75 6.43 -2.94 -12.14
N ILE A 76 7.19 -3.75 -12.89
CA ILE A 76 6.62 -4.77 -13.77
C ILE A 76 5.92 -5.86 -12.94
N GLY A 77 6.56 -6.33 -11.87
CA GLY A 77 6.00 -7.36 -10.98
C GLY A 77 4.68 -6.94 -10.35
N THR A 78 4.60 -5.72 -9.81
CA THR A 78 3.38 -5.16 -9.22
C THR A 78 2.28 -5.01 -10.27
N TYR A 79 2.61 -4.51 -11.47
CA TYR A 79 1.65 -4.41 -12.56
C TYR A 79 1.07 -5.78 -12.97
N LEU A 80 1.94 -6.78 -13.16
CA LEU A 80 1.51 -8.13 -13.51
C LEU A 80 0.69 -8.78 -12.39
N ASN A 81 1.06 -8.55 -11.12
CA ASN A 81 0.28 -9.01 -9.97
C ASN A 81 -1.13 -8.44 -10.01
N TRP A 82 -1.28 -7.14 -10.23
CA TRP A 82 -2.60 -6.51 -10.36
C TRP A 82 -3.40 -7.05 -11.55
N LEU A 83 -2.75 -7.26 -12.69
CA LEU A 83 -3.41 -7.75 -13.90
C LEU A 83 -3.97 -9.16 -13.72
N PHE A 84 -3.19 -10.07 -13.11
CA PHE A 84 -3.56 -11.49 -13.01
C PHE A 84 -4.26 -11.86 -11.71
N VAL A 85 -3.81 -11.34 -10.57
CA VAL A 85 -4.26 -11.76 -9.24
C VAL A 85 -5.42 -10.88 -8.76
N ALA A 86 -5.29 -9.55 -8.84
CA ALA A 86 -6.30 -8.66 -8.27
C ALA A 86 -7.67 -8.81 -8.95
N LYS A 87 -7.70 -9.05 -10.26
CA LYS A 87 -8.95 -9.32 -11.00
C LYS A 87 -9.68 -10.56 -10.46
N ARG A 88 -8.94 -11.63 -10.16
CA ARG A 88 -9.51 -12.87 -9.61
C ARG A 88 -10.00 -12.68 -8.17
N LEU A 89 -9.20 -12.00 -7.33
CA LEU A 89 -9.59 -11.70 -5.95
C LEU A 89 -10.84 -10.82 -5.86
N ARG A 90 -11.01 -9.88 -6.80
CA ARG A 90 -12.22 -9.05 -6.87
C ARG A 90 -13.48 -9.88 -7.13
N SER A 91 -13.38 -10.98 -7.88
CA SER A 91 -14.53 -11.87 -8.11
C SER A 91 -14.97 -12.64 -6.86
N TYR A 92 -14.05 -12.91 -5.93
CA TYR A 92 -14.35 -13.67 -4.70
C TYR A 92 -14.72 -12.77 -3.51
N SER A 93 -14.49 -11.47 -3.64
CA SER A 93 -14.81 -10.43 -2.64
C SER A 93 -15.96 -9.53 -3.11
N ALA A 94 -16.67 -9.93 -4.16
CA ALA A 94 -17.90 -9.31 -4.64
C ALA A 94 -19.11 -9.93 -3.93
#